data_AF-A0A7W3AJ77-F1
#
_entry.id   AF-A0A7W3AJ77-F1
#
_cell.length_a   1.000
_cell.length_b   1.000
_cell.length_c   1.000
_cell.angle_alpha   90.00
_cell.angle_beta   90.00
_cell.angle_gamma   90.00
#
_symmetry.space_group_name_H-M   'P 1'
#
loop_
_entity.id
_entity.type
_entity.pdbx_description
1 polymer ?
#
loop_
_entity_poly.entity_id
_entity_poly.type
_entity_poly.pdbx_seq_one_letter_code
_entity_poly.pdbx_strand_id
1 'polypeptide(L)' 'MANILGPGCSAVLAYHDGERVRFGVAVEGENNICAGVRYRLNEQHQFVEC' A
#
# COMPACT_ATOMS: atom_id res chain seq x y z
N MET A 1 -1.17 -3.32 9.39
CA MET A 1 -0.43 -4.38 8.68
C MET A 1 0.45 -3.69 7.66
N ALA A 2 1.73 -4.04 7.57
CA ALA A 2 2.67 -3.33 6.70
C ALA A 2 3.47 -4.33 5.87
N ASN A 3 3.42 -4.17 4.54
CA ASN A 3 3.96 -5.12 3.55
C ASN A 3 5.24 -4.56 2.93
N ILE A 4 6.15 -5.45 2.57
CA ILE A 4 7.37 -5.15 1.80
C ILE A 4 7.18 -5.74 0.41
N LEU A 5 7.34 -4.92 -0.62
CA LEU A 5 7.22 -5.32 -2.02
C LEU A 5 8.55 -5.89 -2.54
N GLY A 6 8.48 -6.96 -3.33
CA GLY A 6 9.60 -7.39 -4.17
C GLY A 6 9.76 -6.51 -5.41
N PRO A 7 10.92 -6.53 -6.09
CA PRO A 7 11.12 -5.85 -7.37
C PRO A 7 10.10 -6.31 -8.43
N GLY A 8 9.53 -5.37 -9.19
CA GLY A 8 8.52 -5.64 -10.22
C GLY A 8 7.19 -6.20 -9.70
N CYS A 9 6.96 -6.19 -8.38
CA CYS A 9 5.75 -6.73 -7.77
C CYS A 9 4.73 -5.64 -7.43
N SER A 10 3.51 -6.10 -7.10
CA SER A 10 2.46 -5.27 -6.50
C SER A 10 1.97 -5.90 -5.20
N ALA A 11 1.34 -5.07 -4.36
CA ALA A 11 0.74 -5.48 -3.10
C ALA A 11 -0.65 -4.86 -2.96
N VAL A 12 -1.57 -5.62 -2.38
CA VAL A 12 -2.93 -5.17 -2.11
C VAL A 12 -3.16 -5.13 -0.60
N LEU A 13 -3.67 -4.01 -0.12
CA LEU A 13 -4.10 -3.84 1.28
C LEU A 13 -5.61 -3.60 1.31
N ALA A 14 -6.32 -4.49 2.01
CA ALA A 14 -7.72 -4.26 2.34
C ALA A 14 -7.83 -3.29 3.51
N TYR A 15 -8.78 -2.35 3.43
CA TYR A 15 -9.11 -1.41 4.50
C TYR A 15 -10.60 -1.11 4.52
N HIS A 16 -11.12 -0.62 5.64
CA HIS A 16 -12.51 -0.18 5.75
C HIS A 16 -12.56 1.35 5.66
N ASP A 17 -13.31 1.90 4.71
CA ASP A 17 -13.39 3.35 4.49
C ASP A 17 -14.40 4.07 5.41
N GLY A 18 -15.09 3.31 6.27
CA GLY A 18 -16.16 3.78 7.14
C GLY A 18 -17.54 3.28 6.70
N GLU A 19 -17.70 2.86 5.45
CA GLU A 19 -18.94 2.31 4.90
C GLU A 19 -18.76 0.86 4.43
N ARG A 20 -17.62 0.56 3.81
CA ARG A 20 -17.35 -0.75 3.20
C ARG A 20 -15.86 -1.08 3.15
N VAL A 21 -15.57 -2.33 2.83
CA VAL A 21 -14.21 -2.77 2.53
C VAL A 21 -13.78 -2.26 1.15
N ARG A 22 -12.57 -1.71 1.10
CA ARG A 22 -11.85 -1.23 -0.09
C ARG A 22 -10.49 -1.92 -0.18
N PHE A 23 -9.86 -1.79 -1.34
CA PHE A 23 -8.54 -2.32 -1.61
C PHE A 23 -7.65 -1.22 -2.18
N GLY A 24 -6.56 -0.90 -1.49
CA GLY A 24 -5.48 -0.08 -2.03
C GLY A 24 -4.46 -0.97 -2.71
N VAL A 25 -4.02 -0.60 -3.91
CA VAL A 25 -3.00 -1.34 -4.67
C VAL A 25 -1.74 -0.48 -4.74
N ALA A 26 -0.63 -1.04 -4.28
CA ALA A 26 0.70 -0.46 -4.44
C ALA A 26 1.41 -1.22 -5.56
N VAL A 27 1.90 -0.51 -6.57
CA VAL A 27 2.65 -1.05 -7.70
C VAL A 27 4.04 -0.43 -7.67
N GLU A 28 5.08 -1.25 -7.67
CA GLU A 28 6.45 -0.76 -7.70
C GLU A 28 6.71 0.08 -8.96
N GLY A 29 7.34 1.25 -8.78
CA GLY A 29 7.58 2.23 -9.84
C GLY A 29 6.48 3.28 -10.02
N GLU A 30 5.31 3.11 -9.40
CA GLU A 30 4.23 4.10 -9.45
C GLU A 30 4.19 4.95 -8.17
N ASN A 31 3.88 6.24 -8.28
CA ASN A 31 3.65 7.14 -7.13
C ASN A 31 4.75 7.08 -6.04
N ASN A 32 6.01 6.86 -6.44
CA ASN A 32 7.18 6.66 -5.56
C ASN A 32 7.13 5.41 -4.67
N ILE A 33 6.35 4.39 -5.05
CA ILE A 33 6.38 3.08 -4.40
C ILE A 33 7.62 2.32 -4.87
N CYS A 34 8.44 1.90 -3.91
CA CYS A 34 9.71 1.23 -4.14
C CYS A 34 9.72 -0.19 -3.56
N ALA A 35 10.38 -1.12 -4.23
CA ALA A 35 10.67 -2.43 -3.66
C ALA A 35 11.55 -2.32 -2.41
N GLY A 36 11.41 -3.27 -1.49
CA GLY A 36 12.17 -3.31 -0.24
C GLY A 36 11.75 -2.28 0.81
N VAL A 37 10.86 -1.35 0.46
CA VAL A 37 10.30 -0.37 1.40
C VAL A 37 9.04 -0.93 2.05
N ARG A 38 8.90 -0.68 3.35
CA ARG A 38 7.74 -1.09 4.14
C ARG A 38 6.69 0.01 4.10
N TYR A 39 5.50 -0.31 3.62
CA TYR A 39 4.39 0.66 3.54
C TYR A 39 3.22 0.28 4.43
N ARG A 40 2.49 1.29 4.89
CA ARG A 40 1.16 1.19 5.52
C ARG A 40 0.20 2.19 4.87
N LEU A 41 -1.10 2.02 5.12
CA LEU A 41 -2.08 3.06 4.85
C LEU A 41 -2.13 4.07 6.01
N ASN A 42 -2.20 5.36 5.69
CA ASN A 42 -2.57 6.41 6.66
C ASN A 42 -4.11 6.53 6.78
N GLU A 43 -4.58 7.47 7.60
CA GLU A 43 -6.01 7.72 7.81
C GLU A 43 -6.72 8.21 6.54
N GLN A 44 -5.97 8.80 5.61
CA GLN A 44 -6.43 9.22 4.30
C GLN A 44 -6.38 8.09 3.26
N HIS A 45 -6.07 6.86 3.68
CA HIS A 45 -5.94 5.67 2.83
C HIS A 45 -4.85 5.81 1.74
N GLN A 46 -3.79 6.56 2.03
CA GLN A 46 -2.62 6.68 1.18
C GLN A 46 -1.49 5.79 1.69
N PHE A 47 -0.72 5.22 0.77
CA PHE A 47 0.50 4.50 1.12
C PHE A 47 1.55 5.48 1.63
N VAL A 48 2.01 5.23 2.85
CA VAL A 48 3.12 5.96 3.49
C VAL A 48 4.16 4.97 3.96
N GLU A 49 5.42 5.36 3.87
CA GLU A 49 6.54 4.59 4.40
C GLU A 49 6.41 4.45 5.92
N CYS A 50 6.84 3.30 6.44
CA CYS A 50 6.84 2.98 7.87
C CYS A 50 8.10 3.45 8.58
#